data_AF-A0A0Q8NH94-F1
#
_entry.id   AF-A0A0Q8NH94-F1
#
_cell.length_a   1.000
_cell.length_b   1.000
_cell.length_c   1.000
_cell.angle_alpha   90.00
_cell.angle_beta   90.00
_cell.angle_gamma   90.00
#
_symmetry.space_group_name_H-M   'P 1'
#
loop_
_entity.id
_entity.type
_entity.pdbx_description
1 polymer ?
#
loop_
_entity_poly.entity_id
_entity_poly.type
_entity_poly.pdbx_seq_one_letter_code
_entity_poly.pdbx_strand_id
1 'polypeptide(L)'
;MPQAHADIAAALRSATISFLRSPRGLSLWSAIEQDGGQRWVAPAAWDTLPAPQRLQRILAAEERRLTAGSAFGLDETVVAAARAVAEQRSLVLPFTEAVLPSAAGILTSQVPLHDLSNGVVIAATWGPALEGFAPGVHLTWWAAGPSADLPITPEFDLHLPFMPVIDSRLLNGELPAHLEYSALPLRTIVAAWYALSSGDLEVREERATPTIGRLLAQQKAKNRAVNVTHGASVEAVHRSILGRVAAQQAWCEEQFDGISGGLDEQGSPPRSVPFGPFDPALDPVLDAERAYMAGLYRDAATRTHRLERSISQVYPGVFTFLEEERVREFGRWPSWCWVPSHVVAHILNRQFGATEDQAVHDAVRIAAVGAWRSGGRHVVLPDHRTAPHTADDPMPVDLPGTLPVPGIGMLFPQPGAEAHLLLAHLDADGASPTGKIAIVDDSGDLLPDFRALTHMSLFLAPGTLVHALKATMAYYDDADRRAGKEALPDATEEEYRQHADLLGNFTERLTAVASPDAVFLDVSQAAANGAPVVWPPQPSGHPEIVLWMPGTPV
;
A
#
# COMPACT_ATOMS: atom_id res chain seq x y z
N MET A 1 2.63 44.54 -17.91
CA MET A 1 1.29 44.33 -17.31
C MET A 1 1.26 42.87 -16.88
N PRO A 2 0.94 42.54 -15.61
CA PRO A 2 0.87 41.15 -15.19
C PRO A 2 -0.20 40.46 -16.05
N GLN A 3 0.21 39.48 -16.83
CA GLN A 3 -0.72 38.60 -17.54
C GLN A 3 -1.41 37.79 -16.44
N ALA A 4 -2.70 38.07 -16.20
CA ALA A 4 -3.43 37.66 -15.00
C ALA A 4 -3.40 36.13 -14.84
N HIS A 5 -3.11 35.62 -13.65
CA HIS A 5 -3.09 34.17 -13.38
C HIS A 5 -4.39 33.50 -13.83
N ALA A 6 -5.50 34.24 -13.76
CA ALA A 6 -6.79 33.81 -14.25
C ALA A 6 -6.83 33.50 -15.76
N ASP A 7 -6.10 34.24 -16.60
CA ASP A 7 -6.04 33.99 -18.04
C ASP A 7 -5.25 32.70 -18.35
N ILE A 8 -4.16 32.45 -17.61
CA ILE A 8 -3.35 31.22 -17.73
C ILE A 8 -4.18 30.01 -17.32
N ALA A 9 -4.82 30.06 -16.16
CA ALA A 9 -5.67 28.97 -15.68
C ALA A 9 -6.83 28.68 -16.63
N ALA A 10 -7.47 29.72 -17.17
CA ALA A 10 -8.54 29.56 -18.16
C ALA A 10 -8.04 28.94 -19.47
N ALA A 11 -6.87 29.37 -19.96
CA ALA A 11 -6.25 28.83 -21.17
C ALA A 11 -5.86 27.36 -20.99
N LEU A 12 -5.20 27.02 -19.87
CA LEU A 12 -4.81 25.65 -19.54
C LEU A 12 -6.02 24.74 -19.41
N ARG A 13 -7.05 25.12 -18.65
CA ARG A 13 -8.28 24.34 -18.52
C ARG A 13 -8.93 24.08 -19.88
N SER A 14 -9.01 25.10 -20.74
CA SER A 14 -9.58 24.96 -22.08
C SER A 14 -8.75 24.07 -23.01
N ALA A 15 -7.42 24.18 -22.95
CA ALA A 15 -6.49 23.35 -23.71
C ALA A 15 -6.58 21.89 -23.25
N THR A 16 -6.67 21.66 -21.94
CA THR A 16 -6.76 20.33 -21.33
C THR A 16 -8.05 19.61 -21.75
N ILE A 17 -9.20 20.28 -21.66
CA ILE A 17 -10.48 19.70 -22.09
C ILE A 17 -10.47 19.39 -23.60
N SER A 18 -9.91 20.30 -24.40
CA SER A 18 -9.77 20.07 -25.86
C SER A 18 -8.87 18.88 -26.16
N PHE A 19 -7.78 18.73 -25.41
CA PHE A 19 -6.85 17.61 -25.51
C PHE A 19 -7.54 16.29 -25.17
N LEU A 20 -8.23 16.21 -24.02
CA LEU A 20 -8.95 15.01 -23.57
C LEU A 20 -9.98 14.49 -24.60
N ARG A 21 -10.62 15.40 -25.34
CA ARG A 21 -11.60 15.07 -26.37
C ARG A 21 -11.00 14.79 -27.75
N SER A 22 -9.71 15.01 -27.93
CA SER A 22 -9.03 14.82 -29.22
C SER A 22 -8.64 13.36 -29.46
N PRO A 23 -8.54 12.90 -30.73
CA PRO A 23 -8.00 11.57 -31.04
C PRO A 23 -6.60 11.33 -30.46
N ARG A 24 -5.82 12.41 -30.32
CA ARG A 24 -4.48 12.37 -29.73
C ARG A 24 -4.51 12.15 -28.22
N GLY A 25 -5.43 12.79 -27.51
CA GLY A 25 -5.65 12.55 -26.08
C GLY A 25 -6.11 11.13 -25.81
N LEU A 26 -7.04 10.62 -26.63
CA LEU A 26 -7.47 9.22 -26.59
C LEU A 26 -6.28 8.26 -26.79
N SER A 27 -5.44 8.53 -27.78
CA SER A 27 -4.24 7.73 -28.07
C SER A 27 -3.23 7.76 -26.93
N LEU A 28 -2.95 8.93 -26.35
CA LEU A 28 -2.00 9.07 -25.25
C LEU A 28 -2.49 8.35 -23.99
N TRP A 29 -3.75 8.55 -23.59
CA TRP A 29 -4.31 7.85 -22.44
C TRP A 29 -4.40 6.34 -22.65
N SER A 30 -4.68 5.89 -23.87
CA SER A 30 -4.60 4.48 -24.22
C SER A 30 -3.17 3.94 -24.09
N ALA A 31 -2.15 4.73 -24.42
CA ALA A 31 -0.75 4.33 -24.24
C ALA A 31 -0.36 4.29 -22.76
N ILE A 32 -0.77 5.30 -21.98
CA ILE A 32 -0.56 5.35 -20.52
C ILE A 32 -1.22 4.13 -19.83
N GLU A 33 -2.44 3.77 -20.23
CA GLU A 33 -3.15 2.58 -19.73
C GLU A 33 -2.42 1.28 -20.10
N GLN A 34 -1.90 1.17 -21.33
CA GLN A 34 -1.23 -0.03 -21.84
C GLN A 34 0.17 -0.24 -21.28
N ASP A 35 0.89 0.84 -20.95
CA ASP A 35 2.22 0.75 -20.36
C ASP A 35 2.19 0.12 -18.96
N GLY A 36 1.02 0.08 -18.29
CA GLY A 36 0.79 -0.68 -17.05
C GLY A 36 1.78 -0.37 -15.93
N GLY A 37 2.44 0.79 -16.01
CA GLY A 37 3.54 1.20 -15.14
C GLY A 37 3.12 2.27 -14.13
N GLN A 38 4.10 2.85 -13.45
CA GLN A 38 3.91 3.82 -12.36
C GLN A 38 3.10 5.07 -12.75
N ARG A 39 2.96 5.37 -14.05
CA ARG A 39 2.31 6.60 -14.55
C ARG A 39 0.80 6.63 -14.39
N TRP A 40 0.17 5.47 -14.21
CA TRP A 40 -1.27 5.38 -13.98
C TRP A 40 -1.62 4.17 -13.13
N VAL A 41 -2.46 4.40 -12.13
CA VAL A 41 -3.03 3.34 -11.31
C VAL A 41 -4.51 3.19 -11.66
N ALA A 42 -4.89 2.01 -12.16
CA ALA A 42 -6.29 1.62 -12.31
C ALA A 42 -6.85 1.17 -10.95
N PRO A 43 -8.13 1.43 -10.66
CA PRO A 43 -8.81 0.65 -9.62
C PRO A 43 -8.80 -0.83 -10.02
N ALA A 44 -8.45 -1.75 -9.11
CA ALA A 44 -8.43 -3.18 -9.40
C ALA A 44 -9.79 -3.69 -9.94
N ALA A 45 -10.89 -3.11 -9.47
CA ALA A 45 -12.24 -3.41 -9.97
C ALA A 45 -12.42 -3.17 -11.48
N TRP A 46 -11.55 -2.37 -12.10
CA TRP A 46 -11.62 -2.05 -13.53
C TRP A 46 -10.85 -3.04 -14.40
N ASP A 47 -10.02 -3.91 -13.84
CA ASP A 47 -9.20 -4.85 -14.62
C ASP A 47 -10.05 -5.83 -15.45
N THR A 48 -11.27 -6.09 -15.00
CA THR A 48 -12.27 -6.91 -15.71
C THR A 48 -12.98 -6.18 -16.86
N LEU A 49 -12.87 -4.85 -16.93
CA LEU A 49 -13.52 -4.04 -17.97
C LEU A 49 -12.70 -4.08 -19.28
N PRO A 50 -13.35 -4.07 -20.46
CA PRO A 50 -12.66 -3.87 -21.72
C PRO A 50 -11.90 -2.52 -21.73
N ALA A 51 -10.69 -2.50 -22.29
CA ALA A 51 -9.85 -1.29 -22.36
C ALA A 51 -10.59 -0.02 -22.88
N PRO A 52 -11.43 -0.09 -23.94
CA PRO A 52 -12.19 1.09 -24.38
C PRO A 52 -13.14 1.66 -23.31
N GLN A 53 -13.67 0.81 -22.42
CA GLN A 53 -14.55 1.25 -21.33
C GLN A 53 -13.77 1.89 -20.18
N ARG A 54 -12.60 1.32 -19.83
CA ARG A 54 -11.69 1.95 -18.85
C ARG A 54 -11.25 3.33 -19.31
N LEU A 55 -10.79 3.43 -20.56
CA LEU A 55 -10.37 4.69 -21.16
C LEU A 55 -11.49 5.74 -21.14
N GLN A 56 -12.73 5.36 -21.49
CA GLN A 56 -13.89 6.27 -21.40
C GLN A 56 -14.15 6.75 -19.97
N ARG A 57 -14.04 5.87 -18.97
CA ARG A 57 -14.23 6.22 -17.56
C ARG A 57 -13.17 7.20 -17.07
N ILE A 58 -11.90 7.01 -17.45
CA ILE A 58 -10.79 7.92 -17.11
C ILE A 58 -11.07 9.31 -17.70
N LEU A 59 -11.28 9.39 -19.02
CA LEU A 59 -11.50 10.65 -19.72
C LEU A 59 -12.73 11.41 -19.18
N ALA A 60 -13.82 10.68 -18.91
CA ALA A 60 -15.03 11.27 -18.34
C ALA A 60 -14.83 11.75 -16.89
N ALA A 61 -13.96 11.11 -16.11
CA ALA A 61 -13.62 11.58 -14.77
C ALA A 61 -12.73 12.83 -14.82
N GLU A 62 -11.71 12.85 -15.67
CA GLU A 62 -10.86 14.03 -15.86
C GLU A 62 -11.68 15.25 -16.33
N GLU A 63 -12.54 15.05 -17.33
CA GLU A 63 -13.37 16.12 -17.85
C GLU A 63 -14.31 16.68 -16.77
N ARG A 64 -14.89 15.80 -15.94
CA ARG A 64 -15.72 16.22 -14.80
C ARG A 64 -14.91 17.01 -13.77
N ARG A 65 -13.71 16.56 -13.41
CA ARG A 65 -12.82 17.26 -12.47
C ARG A 65 -12.46 18.66 -12.96
N LEU A 66 -12.07 18.79 -14.22
CA LEU A 66 -11.76 20.08 -14.84
C LEU A 66 -12.95 21.02 -14.96
N THR A 67 -14.15 20.48 -15.17
CA THR A 67 -15.36 21.28 -15.37
C THR A 67 -15.97 21.74 -14.04
N ALA A 68 -15.94 20.89 -13.01
CA ALA A 68 -16.53 21.17 -11.70
C ALA A 68 -15.54 21.76 -10.68
N GLY A 69 -14.24 21.63 -10.91
CA GLY A 69 -13.21 22.03 -9.96
C GLY A 69 -12.99 23.54 -9.84
N SER A 70 -12.60 23.97 -8.64
CA SER A 70 -12.13 25.35 -8.39
C SER A 70 -10.78 25.60 -9.06
N ALA A 71 -10.45 26.84 -9.41
CA ALA A 71 -9.16 27.19 -10.00
C ALA A 71 -8.30 27.96 -9.00
N PHE A 72 -7.04 27.57 -8.88
CA PHE A 72 -6.06 28.18 -8.00
C PHE A 72 -4.82 28.61 -8.78
N GLY A 73 -4.40 29.85 -8.55
CA GLY A 73 -3.17 30.41 -9.09
C GLY A 73 -2.14 30.57 -7.98
N LEU A 74 -0.91 30.14 -8.22
CA LEU A 74 0.22 30.41 -7.33
C LEU A 74 1.10 31.50 -7.92
N ASP A 75 1.49 32.46 -7.08
CA ASP A 75 2.58 33.37 -7.40
C ASP A 75 3.95 32.70 -7.22
N GLU A 76 5.00 33.37 -7.69
CA GLU A 76 6.37 32.85 -7.66
C GLU A 76 6.87 32.59 -6.22
N THR A 77 6.42 33.39 -5.25
CA THR A 77 6.86 33.26 -3.85
C THR A 77 6.28 31.99 -3.21
N VAL A 78 5.02 31.67 -3.51
CA VAL A 78 4.36 30.46 -3.02
C VAL A 78 4.98 29.22 -3.65
N VAL A 79 5.27 29.25 -4.95
CA VAL A 79 5.93 28.12 -5.63
C VAL A 79 7.33 27.88 -5.08
N ALA A 80 8.13 28.94 -4.88
CA ALA A 80 9.47 28.81 -4.31
C ALA A 80 9.43 28.20 -2.90
N ALA A 81 8.49 28.64 -2.05
CA ALA A 81 8.33 28.09 -0.71
C ALA A 81 7.88 26.62 -0.72
N ALA A 82 6.91 26.27 -1.58
CA ALA A 82 6.42 24.89 -1.71
C ALA A 82 7.52 23.93 -2.17
N ARG A 83 8.35 24.35 -3.13
CA ARG A 83 9.53 23.58 -3.58
C ARG A 83 10.53 23.37 -2.44
N ALA A 84 10.85 24.43 -1.69
CA ALA A 84 11.77 24.34 -0.55
C ALA A 84 11.27 23.39 0.54
N VAL A 85 9.95 23.35 0.80
CA VAL A 85 9.34 22.36 1.71
C VAL A 85 9.43 20.94 1.12
N ALA A 86 9.15 20.78 -0.17
CA ALA A 86 9.19 19.48 -0.83
C ALA A 86 10.59 18.84 -0.78
N GLU A 87 11.64 19.66 -0.87
CA GLU A 87 13.05 19.23 -0.76
C GLU A 87 13.45 18.78 0.66
N GLN A 88 12.72 19.18 1.71
CA GLN A 88 12.96 18.74 3.08
C GLN A 88 12.47 17.30 3.28
N ARG A 89 13.32 16.34 2.90
CA ARG A 89 12.97 14.91 2.88
C ARG A 89 12.62 14.32 4.26
N SER A 90 13.15 14.87 5.35
CA SER A 90 12.82 14.46 6.71
C SER A 90 11.47 14.99 7.21
N LEU A 91 10.85 15.92 6.48
CA LEU A 91 9.57 16.49 6.83
C LEU A 91 8.44 15.57 6.36
N VAL A 92 7.68 15.07 7.33
CA VAL A 92 6.43 14.35 7.10
C VAL A 92 5.37 15.33 6.59
N LEU A 93 4.69 14.98 5.50
CA LEU A 93 3.54 15.74 5.00
C LEU A 93 2.26 14.91 5.16
N PRO A 94 1.58 14.96 6.33
CA PRO A 94 0.34 14.22 6.52
C PRO A 94 -0.68 14.62 5.45
N PHE A 95 -1.39 13.66 4.88
CA PHE A 95 -2.34 13.93 3.81
C PHE A 95 -3.76 13.52 4.20
N THR A 96 -4.58 14.52 4.48
CA THR A 96 -5.99 14.36 4.88
C THR A 96 -6.87 15.27 4.03
N GLU A 97 -8.18 15.05 4.07
CA GLU A 97 -9.13 15.89 3.33
C GLU A 97 -9.01 17.38 3.71
N ALA A 98 -8.62 17.68 4.97
CA ALA A 98 -8.45 19.05 5.47
C ALA A 98 -7.28 19.83 4.85
N VAL A 99 -6.35 19.14 4.17
CA VAL A 99 -5.24 19.76 3.45
C VAL A 99 -5.70 20.32 2.10
N LEU A 100 -6.78 19.77 1.54
CA LEU A 100 -7.25 20.19 0.22
C LEU A 100 -7.89 21.58 0.29
N PRO A 101 -7.56 22.48 -0.65
CA PRO A 101 -8.20 23.79 -0.70
C PRO A 101 -9.65 23.71 -1.24
N SER A 102 -10.02 22.60 -1.89
CA SER A 102 -11.39 22.26 -2.29
C SER A 102 -11.52 20.77 -2.63
N ALA A 103 -12.73 20.23 -2.66
CA ALA A 103 -12.98 18.81 -3.00
C ALA A 103 -12.52 18.42 -4.44
N ALA A 104 -12.50 19.36 -5.36
CA ALA A 104 -11.92 19.22 -6.70
C ALA A 104 -11.36 20.56 -7.18
N GLY A 105 -10.31 20.53 -8.00
CA GLY A 105 -9.71 21.75 -8.50
C GLY A 105 -8.58 21.57 -9.51
N ILE A 106 -8.09 22.71 -9.98
CA ILE A 106 -6.87 22.85 -10.78
C ILE A 106 -5.96 23.88 -10.12
N LEU A 107 -4.70 23.49 -9.94
CA LEU A 107 -3.61 24.33 -9.50
C LEU A 107 -2.78 24.74 -10.71
N THR A 108 -2.47 26.02 -10.83
CA THR A 108 -1.67 26.57 -11.95
C THR A 108 -0.67 27.59 -11.44
N SER A 109 0.43 27.75 -12.18
CA SER A 109 1.48 28.73 -11.88
C SER A 109 2.07 29.33 -13.16
N GLN A 110 2.64 30.54 -13.04
CA GLN A 110 3.41 31.19 -14.11
C GLN A 110 4.80 30.58 -14.28
N VAL A 111 5.41 30.17 -13.17
CA VAL A 111 6.66 29.42 -13.14
C VAL A 111 6.34 27.92 -12.97
N PRO A 112 7.17 27.01 -13.49
CA PRO A 112 6.96 25.59 -13.25
C PRO A 112 6.77 25.26 -11.76
N LEU A 113 5.89 24.32 -11.44
CA LEU A 113 5.80 23.72 -10.11
C LEU A 113 7.03 22.85 -9.87
N HIS A 114 7.46 22.11 -10.89
CA HIS A 114 8.64 21.24 -10.83
C HIS A 114 9.25 21.04 -12.22
N ASP A 115 10.56 20.84 -12.28
CA ASP A 115 11.28 20.53 -13.53
C ASP A 115 11.43 19.00 -13.63
N LEU A 116 11.03 18.42 -14.77
CA LEU A 116 11.17 16.99 -15.07
C LEU A 116 12.33 16.79 -16.06
N SER A 117 12.82 15.56 -16.17
CA SER A 117 13.88 15.22 -17.14
C SER A 117 13.46 15.45 -18.60
N ASN A 118 12.15 15.42 -18.89
CA ASN A 118 11.55 15.50 -20.21
C ASN A 118 10.46 16.59 -20.34
N GLY A 119 10.35 17.53 -19.38
CA GLY A 119 9.31 18.56 -19.40
C GLY A 119 9.27 19.40 -18.12
N VAL A 120 8.24 20.21 -17.96
CA VAL A 120 8.02 21.02 -16.75
C VAL A 120 6.58 20.89 -16.28
N VAL A 121 6.36 20.58 -15.00
CA VAL A 121 5.01 20.51 -14.42
C VAL A 121 4.50 21.92 -14.26
N ILE A 122 3.40 22.27 -14.93
CA ILE A 122 2.83 23.63 -14.89
C ILE A 122 1.43 23.68 -14.28
N ALA A 123 0.77 22.53 -14.15
CA ALA A 123 -0.52 22.43 -13.50
C ALA A 123 -0.75 21.06 -12.87
N ALA A 124 -1.66 21.00 -11.91
CA ALA A 124 -2.16 19.76 -11.33
C ALA A 124 -3.68 19.84 -11.15
N THR A 125 -4.39 18.79 -11.50
CA THR A 125 -5.84 18.65 -11.32
C THR A 125 -6.12 17.58 -10.30
N TRP A 126 -7.06 17.83 -9.39
CA TRP A 126 -7.53 16.84 -8.44
C TRP A 126 -9.05 16.81 -8.36
N GLY A 127 -9.57 15.71 -7.83
CA GLY A 127 -10.97 15.58 -7.45
C GLY A 127 -11.23 14.26 -6.76
N PRO A 128 -12.50 13.90 -6.54
CA PRO A 128 -12.87 12.64 -5.92
C PRO A 128 -12.20 11.45 -6.62
N ALA A 129 -11.82 10.45 -5.83
CA ALA A 129 -11.30 9.19 -6.33
C ALA A 129 -12.22 8.57 -7.39
N LEU A 130 -11.64 7.87 -8.36
CA LEU A 130 -12.42 7.11 -9.35
C LEU A 130 -13.23 6.01 -8.64
N GLU A 131 -14.36 5.64 -9.23
CA GLU A 131 -15.17 4.52 -8.73
C GLU A 131 -14.31 3.26 -8.59
N GLY A 132 -14.23 2.71 -7.39
CA GLY A 132 -13.42 1.51 -7.10
C GLY A 132 -12.18 1.78 -6.26
N PHE A 133 -11.77 3.04 -6.10
CA PHE A 133 -10.71 3.43 -5.15
C PHE A 133 -11.28 3.72 -3.75
N ALA A 134 -10.39 3.67 -2.75
CA ALA A 134 -10.66 4.14 -1.39
C ALA A 134 -10.97 5.66 -1.34
N PRO A 135 -11.53 6.19 -0.23
CA PRO A 135 -11.66 7.63 -0.03
C PRO A 135 -10.32 8.33 -0.21
N GLY A 136 -10.29 9.39 -1.00
CA GLY A 136 -9.08 10.10 -1.36
C GLY A 136 -9.31 11.03 -2.52
N VAL A 137 -8.22 11.50 -3.10
CA VAL A 137 -8.23 12.26 -4.35
C VAL A 137 -7.57 11.52 -5.48
N HIS A 138 -8.08 11.74 -6.68
CA HIS A 138 -7.38 11.39 -7.89
C HIS A 138 -6.66 12.63 -8.41
N LEU A 139 -5.34 12.58 -8.51
CA LEU A 139 -4.45 13.66 -8.91
C LEU A 139 -3.84 13.36 -10.29
N THR A 140 -3.88 14.35 -11.17
CA THR A 140 -3.21 14.31 -12.47
C THR A 140 -2.36 15.56 -12.61
N TRP A 141 -1.07 15.43 -12.90
CA TRP A 141 -0.25 16.61 -13.21
C TRP A 141 0.05 16.72 -14.70
N TRP A 142 0.06 17.98 -15.15
CA TRP A 142 0.15 18.37 -16.55
C TRP A 142 1.51 19.01 -16.79
N ALA A 143 2.29 18.41 -17.69
CA ALA A 143 3.60 18.86 -18.07
C ALA A 143 3.57 19.56 -19.44
N ALA A 144 4.31 20.64 -19.59
CA ALA A 144 4.65 21.17 -20.91
C ALA A 144 5.88 20.41 -21.44
N GLY A 145 5.73 19.77 -22.61
CA GLY A 145 6.82 19.04 -23.26
C GLY A 145 7.79 19.97 -24.01
N PRO A 146 8.97 19.47 -24.43
CA PRO A 146 9.97 20.25 -25.16
C PRO A 146 9.57 20.54 -26.62
N SER A 147 8.55 19.86 -27.16
CA SER A 147 8.10 20.05 -28.54
C SER A 147 6.90 21.01 -28.63
N ALA A 148 6.94 21.92 -29.61
CA ALA A 148 5.93 22.98 -29.80
C ALA A 148 4.54 22.46 -30.21
N ASP A 149 4.40 21.17 -30.50
CA ASP A 149 3.17 20.57 -31.04
C ASP A 149 2.15 20.19 -29.96
N LEU A 150 2.50 20.28 -28.67
CA LEU A 150 1.60 20.10 -27.53
C LEU A 150 1.97 21.08 -26.40
N PRO A 151 1.10 22.02 -26.03
CA PRO A 151 1.40 22.92 -24.92
C PRO A 151 1.37 22.19 -23.56
N ILE A 152 0.60 21.10 -23.43
CA ILE A 152 0.49 20.29 -22.21
C ILE A 152 0.13 18.82 -22.48
N THR A 153 0.68 17.90 -21.68
CA THR A 153 0.35 16.47 -21.61
C THR A 153 0.18 16.00 -20.18
N PRO A 154 -0.72 15.03 -19.90
CA PRO A 154 -0.70 14.34 -18.62
C PRO A 154 0.58 13.49 -18.56
N GLU A 155 1.37 13.68 -17.50
CA GLU A 155 2.61 12.90 -17.31
C GLU A 155 2.40 11.76 -16.30
N PHE A 156 1.50 11.97 -15.33
CA PHE A 156 1.22 11.03 -14.26
C PHE A 156 -0.20 11.21 -13.76
N ASP A 157 -0.80 10.11 -13.34
CA ASP A 157 -2.16 10.06 -12.86
C ASP A 157 -2.28 9.05 -11.71
N LEU A 158 -2.72 9.52 -10.55
CA LEU A 158 -2.52 8.81 -9.28
C LEU A 158 -3.71 8.97 -8.34
N HIS A 159 -4.07 7.88 -7.66
CA HIS A 159 -4.93 7.95 -6.48
C HIS A 159 -4.11 8.20 -5.21
N LEU A 160 -4.44 9.27 -4.50
CA LEU A 160 -3.92 9.60 -3.17
C LEU A 160 -5.04 9.35 -2.14
N PRO A 161 -4.98 8.26 -1.37
CA PRO A 161 -6.00 7.97 -0.38
C PRO A 161 -5.93 8.96 0.79
N PHE A 162 -7.08 9.31 1.35
CA PHE A 162 -7.13 10.04 2.62
C PHE A 162 -6.80 9.07 3.71
N MET A 163 -5.62 9.23 4.30
CA MET A 163 -5.13 8.31 5.30
C MET A 163 -4.40 9.04 6.41
N PRO A 164 -4.48 8.50 7.63
CA PRO A 164 -3.60 8.93 8.69
C PRO A 164 -2.20 8.28 8.59
N VAL A 165 -2.04 7.26 7.72
CA VAL A 165 -0.76 6.73 7.23
C VAL A 165 -0.24 7.65 6.13
N ILE A 166 0.96 8.22 6.32
CA ILE A 166 1.56 9.06 5.29
C ILE A 166 2.01 8.16 4.13
N ASP A 167 1.50 8.45 2.93
CA ASP A 167 1.95 7.87 1.67
C ASP A 167 3.49 7.89 1.63
N SER A 168 4.14 6.76 1.34
CA SER A 168 5.60 6.67 1.45
C SER A 168 6.32 7.65 0.49
N ARG A 169 5.66 8.08 -0.59
CA ARG A 169 6.13 9.16 -1.50
C ARG A 169 6.13 10.54 -0.84
N LEU A 170 5.33 10.71 0.21
CA LEU A 170 5.25 11.89 1.08
C LEU A 170 6.09 11.75 2.36
N LEU A 171 6.82 10.64 2.54
CA LEU A 171 7.71 10.37 3.69
C LEU A 171 9.18 10.17 3.34
N ASN A 172 9.47 9.30 2.38
CA ASN A 172 10.78 8.67 2.29
C ASN A 172 11.75 9.47 1.41
N GLY A 173 12.94 9.72 1.97
CA GLY A 173 14.02 10.44 1.30
C GLY A 173 14.82 9.63 0.29
N GLU A 174 14.68 8.30 0.28
CA GLU A 174 15.30 7.39 -0.69
C GLU A 174 14.21 6.51 -1.29
N LEU A 175 13.67 6.96 -2.42
CA LEU A 175 12.93 6.07 -3.30
C LEU A 175 13.92 5.44 -4.27
N PRO A 176 13.74 4.17 -4.68
CA PRO A 176 14.54 3.57 -5.74
C PRO A 176 14.66 4.52 -6.94
N ALA A 177 15.84 4.63 -7.57
CA ALA A 177 16.12 5.62 -8.64
C ALA A 177 15.11 5.61 -9.82
N HIS A 178 14.35 4.53 -9.98
CA HIS A 178 13.29 4.41 -10.98
C HIS A 178 11.92 4.98 -10.55
N LEU A 179 11.74 5.31 -9.26
CA LEU A 179 10.56 5.90 -8.63
C LEU A 179 10.74 7.41 -8.32
N GLU A 180 11.96 7.95 -8.45
CA GLU A 180 12.30 9.34 -8.06
C GLU A 180 11.50 10.43 -8.79
N TYR A 181 10.99 10.13 -10.00
CA TYR A 181 10.28 11.10 -10.82
C TYR A 181 8.90 11.51 -10.28
N SER A 182 8.33 10.79 -9.30
CA SER A 182 6.95 11.03 -8.84
C SER A 182 6.83 11.64 -7.44
N ALA A 183 7.84 11.54 -6.56
CA ALA A 183 7.70 12.03 -5.18
C ALA A 183 7.92 13.53 -5.02
N LEU A 184 8.95 14.11 -5.64
CA LEU A 184 9.24 15.53 -5.46
C LEU A 184 8.18 16.47 -6.09
N PRO A 185 7.66 16.19 -7.31
CA PRO A 185 6.50 16.92 -7.84
C PRO A 185 5.26 16.78 -6.94
N LEU A 186 4.98 15.57 -6.46
CA LEU A 186 3.84 15.31 -5.59
C LEU A 186 3.95 16.07 -4.26
N ARG A 187 5.11 16.00 -3.58
CA ARG A 187 5.39 16.76 -2.35
C ARG A 187 5.26 18.27 -2.59
N THR A 188 5.67 18.76 -3.76
CA THR A 188 5.52 20.18 -4.12
C THR A 188 4.05 20.57 -4.26
N ILE A 189 3.23 19.73 -4.89
CA ILE A 189 1.78 19.95 -5.03
C ILE A 189 1.10 19.92 -3.65
N VAL A 190 1.44 18.96 -2.80
CA VAL A 190 0.87 18.86 -1.45
C VAL A 190 1.30 20.04 -0.58
N ALA A 191 2.57 20.45 -0.62
CA ALA A 191 3.05 21.65 0.07
C ALA A 191 2.33 22.93 -0.43
N ALA A 192 2.01 23.01 -1.72
CA ALA A 192 1.20 24.09 -2.25
C ALA A 192 -0.24 24.05 -1.72
N TRP A 193 -0.85 22.87 -1.55
CA TRP A 193 -2.17 22.76 -0.90
C TRP A 193 -2.15 23.22 0.55
N TYR A 194 -1.07 22.93 1.30
CA TYR A 194 -0.85 23.48 2.63
C TYR A 194 -0.79 25.02 2.61
N ALA A 195 -0.11 25.61 1.64
CA ALA A 195 -0.09 27.06 1.47
C ALA A 195 -1.51 27.61 1.22
N LEU A 196 -2.24 27.02 0.26
CA LEU A 196 -3.60 27.44 -0.12
C LEU A 196 -4.63 27.30 1.01
N SER A 197 -4.43 26.35 1.92
CA SER A 197 -5.34 26.08 3.05
C SER A 197 -4.93 26.76 4.36
N SER A 198 -3.77 27.43 4.41
CA SER A 198 -3.19 27.97 5.65
C SER A 198 -3.99 29.10 6.30
N GLY A 199 -4.89 29.78 5.59
CA GLY A 199 -5.63 30.95 6.09
C GLY A 199 -4.79 32.21 6.34
N ASP A 200 -3.47 32.06 6.49
CA ASP A 200 -2.50 33.12 6.76
C ASP A 200 -1.99 33.84 5.49
N LEU A 201 -2.31 33.32 4.31
CA LEU A 201 -1.91 33.90 3.02
C LEU A 201 -3.04 34.74 2.40
N GLU A 202 -2.66 35.79 1.68
CA GLU A 202 -3.63 36.63 0.98
C GLU A 202 -4.14 35.89 -0.26
N VAL A 203 -5.45 35.60 -0.30
CA VAL A 203 -6.12 35.00 -1.46
C VAL A 203 -6.97 36.06 -2.15
N ARG A 204 -6.68 36.33 -3.42
CA ARG A 204 -7.44 37.26 -4.27
C ARG A 204 -8.17 36.50 -5.36
N GLU A 205 -9.47 36.78 -5.51
CA GLU A 205 -10.23 36.29 -6.65
C GLU A 205 -9.88 37.12 -7.89
N GLU A 206 -9.21 36.51 -8.85
CA GLU A 206 -8.99 37.07 -10.18
C GLU A 206 -9.98 36.47 -11.19
N ARG A 207 -10.29 37.21 -12.25
CA ARG A 207 -11.20 36.75 -13.31
C ARG A 207 -10.57 36.93 -14.67
N ALA A 208 -10.64 35.88 -15.48
CA ALA A 208 -10.14 35.91 -16.85
C ALA A 208 -10.88 36.94 -17.70
N THR A 209 -10.17 37.55 -18.65
CA THR A 209 -10.74 38.57 -19.52
C THR A 209 -11.82 37.95 -20.43
N PRO A 210 -13.06 38.49 -20.48
CA PRO A 210 -14.12 37.91 -21.28
C PRO A 210 -13.88 38.10 -22.79
N THR A 211 -13.88 37.01 -23.54
CA THR A 211 -13.97 37.00 -25.00
C THR A 211 -15.45 37.13 -25.39
N ILE A 212 -15.81 38.26 -26.01
CA ILE A 212 -17.13 38.77 -26.47
C ILE A 212 -18.38 37.89 -26.25
N GLY A 213 -19.37 38.44 -25.51
CA GLY A 213 -20.78 37.99 -25.42
C GLY A 213 -21.37 38.04 -23.98
N ARG A 214 -22.10 39.10 -23.58
CA ARG A 214 -22.37 39.44 -22.16
C ARG A 214 -23.03 38.36 -21.27
N LEU A 215 -24.06 37.64 -21.72
CA LEU A 215 -24.79 36.67 -20.88
C LEU A 215 -24.07 35.32 -20.77
N LEU A 216 -23.60 34.79 -21.91
CA LEU A 216 -22.75 33.59 -21.96
C LEU A 216 -21.39 33.83 -21.30
N ALA A 217 -20.85 35.04 -21.39
CA ALA A 217 -19.62 35.43 -20.70
C ALA A 217 -19.85 35.59 -19.20
N GLN A 218 -20.99 36.11 -18.71
CA GLN A 218 -21.27 36.18 -17.27
C GLN A 218 -21.43 34.80 -16.63
N GLN A 219 -22.10 33.87 -17.32
CA GLN A 219 -22.29 32.50 -16.83
C GLN A 219 -21.00 31.67 -16.93
N LYS A 220 -20.19 31.87 -17.99
CA LYS A 220 -18.83 31.30 -18.07
C LYS A 220 -17.85 31.97 -17.10
N ALA A 221 -18.01 33.25 -16.78
CA ALA A 221 -17.13 34.00 -15.88
C ALA A 221 -17.28 33.56 -14.42
N LYS A 222 -18.50 33.20 -13.97
CA LYS A 222 -18.69 32.58 -12.65
C LYS A 222 -17.90 31.27 -12.48
N ASN A 223 -17.68 30.54 -13.58
CA ASN A 223 -16.89 29.30 -13.61
C ASN A 223 -15.39 29.52 -13.91
N ARG A 224 -14.94 30.78 -13.98
CA ARG A 224 -13.55 31.20 -14.31
C ARG A 224 -12.92 32.09 -13.23
N ALA A 225 -13.56 32.23 -12.07
CA ALA A 225 -12.92 32.82 -10.91
C ALA A 225 -11.72 31.96 -10.52
N VAL A 226 -10.57 32.59 -10.32
CA VAL A 226 -9.33 31.94 -9.93
C VAL A 226 -8.88 32.54 -8.61
N ASN A 227 -8.72 31.69 -7.61
CA ASN A 227 -8.21 32.07 -6.30
C ASN A 227 -6.69 32.14 -6.39
N VAL A 228 -6.14 33.34 -6.48
CA VAL A 228 -4.71 33.59 -6.58
C VAL A 228 -4.15 33.83 -5.19
N THR A 229 -3.18 33.03 -4.80
CA THR A 229 -2.55 33.13 -3.48
C THR A 229 -1.25 33.89 -3.58
N HIS A 230 -1.13 34.92 -2.74
CA HIS A 230 0.00 35.83 -2.70
C HIS A 230 0.79 35.68 -1.40
N GLY A 231 2.12 35.60 -1.54
CA GLY A 231 3.05 35.61 -0.42
C GLY A 231 3.75 36.95 -0.26
N ALA A 232 3.88 37.42 0.99
CA ALA A 232 4.67 38.63 1.29
C ALA A 232 6.18 38.39 1.08
N SER A 233 6.68 37.19 1.41
CA SER A 233 8.02 36.70 1.12
C SER A 233 8.05 35.17 1.12
N VAL A 234 9.07 34.58 0.50
CA VAL A 234 9.26 33.12 0.47
C VAL A 234 9.34 32.54 1.89
N GLU A 235 10.08 33.20 2.81
CA GLU A 235 10.23 32.76 4.20
C GLU A 235 8.93 32.82 4.99
N ALA A 236 8.08 33.82 4.72
CA ALA A 236 6.78 33.94 5.38
C ALA A 236 5.85 32.80 4.94
N VAL A 237 5.80 32.50 3.63
CA VAL A 237 5.01 31.39 3.09
C VAL A 237 5.56 30.05 3.60
N HIS A 238 6.89 29.87 3.58
CA HIS A 238 7.55 28.66 4.09
C HIS A 238 7.19 28.38 5.54
N ARG A 239 7.24 29.40 6.41
CA ARG A 239 6.84 29.28 7.82
C ARG A 239 5.36 28.94 7.97
N SER A 240 4.49 29.53 7.15
CA SER A 240 3.05 29.22 7.15
C SER A 240 2.78 27.75 6.80
N ILE A 241 3.43 27.25 5.74
CA ILE A 241 3.33 25.84 5.35
C ILE A 241 3.78 24.92 6.50
N LEU A 242 4.96 25.19 7.09
CA LEU A 242 5.48 24.37 8.19
C LEU A 242 4.57 24.40 9.43
N GLY A 243 4.01 25.56 9.78
CA GLY A 243 3.07 25.68 10.89
C GLY A 243 1.81 24.85 10.68
N ARG A 244 1.27 24.86 9.46
CA ARG A 244 0.09 24.07 9.09
C ARG A 244 0.39 22.56 9.06
N VAL A 245 1.56 22.16 8.56
CA VAL A 245 2.04 20.77 8.60
C VAL A 245 2.13 20.28 10.04
N ALA A 246 2.77 21.03 10.94
CA ALA A 246 2.89 20.66 12.35
C ALA A 246 1.53 20.55 13.05
N ALA A 247 0.60 21.47 12.76
CA ALA A 247 -0.76 21.41 13.29
C ALA A 247 -1.53 20.17 12.79
N GLN A 248 -1.37 19.83 11.50
CA GLN A 248 -2.01 18.64 10.93
C GLN A 248 -1.41 17.35 11.49
N GLN A 249 -0.09 17.32 11.72
CA GLN A 249 0.58 16.19 12.34
C GLN A 249 0.09 15.96 13.78
N ALA A 250 0.05 17.02 14.60
CA ALA A 250 -0.46 16.92 15.97
C ALA A 250 -1.92 16.43 16.02
N TRP A 251 -2.76 16.91 15.10
CA TRP A 251 -4.13 16.41 14.96
C TRP A 251 -4.16 14.91 14.57
N CYS A 252 -3.30 14.47 13.64
CA CYS A 252 -3.22 13.06 13.28
C CYS A 252 -2.76 12.20 14.47
N GLU A 253 -1.75 12.64 15.23
CA GLU A 253 -1.26 11.93 16.42
C GLU A 253 -2.33 11.82 17.51
N GLU A 254 -3.16 12.85 17.70
CA GLU A 254 -4.28 12.83 18.65
C GLU A 254 -5.43 11.93 18.20
N GLN A 255 -5.76 11.95 16.91
CA GLN A 255 -6.91 11.21 16.37
C GLN A 255 -6.61 9.75 16.06
N PHE A 256 -5.35 9.41 15.79
CA PHE A 256 -4.96 8.09 15.32
C PHE A 256 -3.75 7.58 16.09
N ASP A 257 -4.02 6.89 17.20
CA ASP A 257 -3.00 6.28 18.03
C ASP A 257 -2.28 5.14 17.27
N GLY A 258 -0.94 5.13 17.26
CA GLY A 258 -0.14 3.99 16.79
C GLY A 258 0.12 3.86 15.28
N ILE A 259 0.01 4.91 14.48
CA ILE A 259 0.27 4.79 13.03
C ILE A 259 1.76 4.68 12.72
N SER A 260 2.17 3.45 12.43
CA SER A 260 3.47 3.10 11.86
C SER A 260 3.22 2.25 10.63
N GLY A 261 3.60 2.71 9.45
CA GLY A 261 3.65 1.89 8.23
C GLY A 261 2.93 2.53 7.06
N GLY A 262 3.71 2.98 6.07
CA GLY A 262 3.27 3.56 4.81
C GLY A 262 2.44 2.60 3.96
N LEU A 263 1.58 3.17 3.11
CA LEU A 263 1.00 2.46 1.97
C LEU A 263 2.11 2.22 0.94
N ASP A 264 2.75 1.06 0.98
CA ASP A 264 3.66 0.67 -0.10
C ASP A 264 2.89 -0.05 -1.21
N GLU A 265 2.65 0.70 -2.29
CA GLU A 265 2.16 0.21 -3.57
C GLU A 265 3.10 -0.89 -4.10
N GLN A 266 2.65 -2.14 -4.07
CA GLN A 266 3.16 -3.19 -4.95
C GLN A 266 2.00 -3.89 -5.65
N GLY A 267 1.36 -3.13 -6.54
CA GLY A 267 0.44 -3.66 -7.53
C GLY A 267 1.17 -4.63 -8.45
N SER A 268 0.76 -5.89 -8.36
CA SER A 268 1.35 -7.06 -9.04
C SER A 268 2.79 -7.43 -8.63
N PRO A 269 3.06 -8.70 -8.29
CA PRO A 269 4.42 -9.18 -8.10
C PRO A 269 5.21 -9.04 -9.41
N PRO A 270 6.53 -8.78 -9.35
CA PRO A 270 7.37 -8.68 -10.55
C PRO A 270 7.32 -9.97 -11.40
N ARG A 271 7.78 -9.91 -12.65
CA ARG A 271 7.81 -11.12 -13.50
C ARG A 271 8.91 -12.12 -13.11
N SER A 272 9.95 -11.63 -12.44
CA SER A 272 11.12 -12.38 -11.98
C SER A 272 11.25 -12.28 -10.46
N VAL A 273 11.82 -13.33 -9.86
CA VAL A 273 12.12 -13.35 -8.42
C VAL A 273 13.25 -12.36 -8.13
N PRO A 274 13.07 -11.37 -7.24
CA PRO A 274 14.16 -10.51 -6.82
C PRO A 274 14.99 -11.22 -5.75
N PHE A 275 16.28 -11.46 -6.05
CA PHE A 275 17.21 -12.13 -5.13
C PHE A 275 18.09 -11.16 -4.33
N GLY A 276 18.03 -9.86 -4.64
CA GLY A 276 18.68 -8.79 -3.90
C GLY A 276 20.14 -9.07 -3.54
N PRO A 277 20.49 -9.12 -2.24
CA PRO A 277 21.86 -9.32 -1.77
C PRO A 277 22.45 -10.70 -2.12
N PHE A 278 21.62 -11.65 -2.55
CA PHE A 278 22.02 -13.02 -2.91
C PHE A 278 21.76 -13.35 -4.38
N ASP A 279 21.91 -12.36 -5.27
CA ASP A 279 21.89 -12.58 -6.71
C ASP A 279 22.83 -13.73 -7.11
N PRO A 280 22.36 -14.75 -7.89
CA PRO A 280 23.20 -15.85 -8.37
C PRO A 280 24.51 -15.43 -9.06
N ALA A 281 24.58 -14.22 -9.62
CA ALA A 281 25.80 -13.67 -10.18
C ALA A 281 26.93 -13.50 -9.15
N LEU A 282 26.61 -13.45 -7.86
CA LEU A 282 27.56 -13.31 -6.75
C LEU A 282 28.08 -14.65 -6.22
N ASP A 283 27.52 -15.79 -6.65
CA ASP A 283 27.92 -17.12 -6.18
C ASP A 283 29.44 -17.40 -6.27
N PRO A 284 30.18 -16.97 -7.30
CA PRO A 284 31.62 -17.24 -7.40
C PRO A 284 32.48 -16.62 -6.28
N VAL A 285 31.94 -15.65 -5.53
CA VAL A 285 32.66 -14.93 -4.47
C VAL A 285 32.18 -15.29 -3.05
N LEU A 286 31.21 -16.20 -2.92
CA LEU A 286 30.70 -16.64 -1.62
C LEU A 286 31.55 -17.79 -1.07
N ASP A 287 31.85 -17.74 0.23
CA ASP A 287 32.35 -18.91 0.96
C ASP A 287 31.22 -19.93 1.21
N ALA A 288 31.55 -21.09 1.77
CA ALA A 288 30.59 -22.19 1.95
C ALA A 288 29.39 -21.81 2.86
N GLU A 289 29.63 -21.01 3.89
CA GLU A 289 28.59 -20.57 4.83
C GLU A 289 27.64 -19.58 4.16
N ARG A 290 28.19 -18.59 3.44
CA ARG A 290 27.41 -17.62 2.66
C ARG A 290 26.68 -18.25 1.49
N ALA A 291 27.27 -19.25 0.83
CA ALA A 291 26.61 -20.00 -0.24
C ALA A 291 25.40 -20.78 0.28
N TYR A 292 25.51 -21.37 1.49
CA TYR A 292 24.37 -22.02 2.15
C TYR A 292 23.25 -21.02 2.48
N MET A 293 23.60 -19.88 3.08
CA MET A 293 22.65 -18.80 3.38
C MET A 293 21.97 -18.26 2.11
N ALA A 294 22.74 -18.04 1.04
CA ALA A 294 22.22 -17.62 -0.26
C ALA A 294 21.22 -18.63 -0.81
N GLY A 295 21.49 -19.94 -0.67
CA GLY A 295 20.56 -21.01 -1.03
C GLY A 295 19.23 -20.88 -0.29
N LEU A 296 19.26 -20.79 1.04
CA LEU A 296 18.05 -20.63 1.86
C LEU A 296 17.25 -19.38 1.50
N TYR A 297 17.93 -18.25 1.30
CA TYR A 297 17.29 -17.01 0.89
C TYR A 297 16.59 -17.14 -0.46
N ARG A 298 17.28 -17.70 -1.47
CA ARG A 298 16.73 -17.85 -2.81
C ARG A 298 15.57 -18.84 -2.86
N ASP A 299 15.61 -19.90 -2.07
CA ASP A 299 14.51 -20.86 -1.93
C ASP A 299 13.27 -20.16 -1.35
N ALA A 300 13.43 -19.43 -0.24
CA ALA A 300 12.36 -18.67 0.39
C ALA A 300 11.78 -17.61 -0.57
N ALA A 301 12.65 -16.83 -1.24
CA ALA A 301 12.24 -15.79 -2.19
C ALA A 301 11.49 -16.37 -3.39
N THR A 302 11.93 -17.53 -3.90
CA THR A 302 11.26 -18.21 -5.02
C THR A 302 9.89 -18.70 -4.62
N ARG A 303 9.74 -19.29 -3.43
CA ARG A 303 8.47 -19.81 -2.91
C ARG A 303 7.46 -18.70 -2.69
N THR A 304 7.83 -17.68 -1.92
CA THR A 304 6.94 -16.54 -1.66
C THR A 304 6.53 -15.82 -2.93
N HIS A 305 7.46 -15.59 -3.86
CA HIS A 305 7.16 -14.99 -5.16
C HIS A 305 6.16 -15.80 -5.98
N ARG A 306 6.30 -17.14 -6.00
CA ARG A 306 5.34 -18.02 -6.69
C ARG A 306 3.96 -17.94 -6.06
N LEU A 307 3.86 -17.87 -4.73
CA LEU A 307 2.59 -17.71 -4.03
C LEU A 307 1.92 -16.39 -4.37
N GLU A 308 2.64 -15.27 -4.26
CA GLU A 308 2.13 -13.95 -4.63
C GLU A 308 1.64 -13.92 -6.08
N ARG A 309 2.42 -14.51 -7.00
CA ARG A 309 2.10 -14.56 -8.43
C ARG A 309 0.90 -15.45 -8.72
N SER A 310 0.82 -16.63 -8.11
CA SER A 310 -0.30 -17.55 -8.27
C SER A 310 -1.61 -16.89 -7.81
N ILE A 311 -1.60 -16.25 -6.64
CA ILE A 311 -2.75 -15.47 -6.14
C ILE A 311 -3.11 -14.34 -7.10
N SER A 312 -2.12 -13.55 -7.55
CA SER A 312 -2.37 -12.40 -8.44
C SER A 312 -2.84 -12.82 -9.85
N GLN A 313 -2.53 -14.04 -10.29
CA GLN A 313 -3.04 -14.59 -11.54
C GLN A 313 -4.51 -15.01 -11.42
N VAL A 314 -4.90 -15.55 -10.26
CA VAL A 314 -6.27 -15.96 -9.99
C VAL A 314 -7.16 -14.76 -9.64
N TYR A 315 -6.64 -13.83 -8.84
CA TYR A 315 -7.30 -12.63 -8.36
C TYR A 315 -6.46 -11.38 -8.66
N PRO A 316 -6.53 -10.85 -9.91
CA PRO A 316 -5.74 -9.70 -10.31
C PRO A 316 -6.00 -8.47 -9.43
N GLY A 317 -4.94 -7.88 -8.87
CA GLY A 317 -5.05 -6.68 -8.04
C GLY A 317 -5.61 -6.89 -6.63
N VAL A 318 -5.81 -8.14 -6.18
CA VAL A 318 -6.42 -8.45 -4.87
C VAL A 318 -5.67 -7.82 -3.70
N PHE A 319 -4.35 -7.86 -3.68
CA PHE A 319 -3.57 -7.29 -2.57
C PHE A 319 -3.67 -5.77 -2.51
N THR A 320 -3.67 -5.09 -3.66
CA THR A 320 -3.90 -3.64 -3.72
C THR A 320 -5.28 -3.31 -3.17
N PHE A 321 -6.31 -4.04 -3.61
CA PHE A 321 -7.68 -3.80 -3.16
C PHE A 321 -7.86 -4.05 -1.65
N LEU A 322 -7.29 -5.15 -1.13
CA LEU A 322 -7.38 -5.47 0.30
C LEU A 322 -6.62 -4.47 1.16
N GLU A 323 -5.50 -3.95 0.66
CA GLU A 323 -4.78 -2.88 1.33
C GLU A 323 -5.61 -1.59 1.34
N GLU A 324 -6.20 -1.20 0.20
CA GLU A 324 -7.15 -0.08 0.13
C GLU A 324 -8.35 -0.26 1.07
N GLU A 325 -8.86 -1.49 1.21
CA GLU A 325 -9.93 -1.81 2.14
C GLU A 325 -9.48 -1.64 3.60
N ARG A 326 -8.32 -2.19 3.95
CA ARG A 326 -7.73 -2.05 5.30
C ARG A 326 -7.57 -0.60 5.70
N VAL A 327 -7.11 0.18 4.75
CA VAL A 327 -6.96 1.61 4.85
C VAL A 327 -8.30 2.32 5.05
N ARG A 328 -9.28 2.01 4.22
CA ARG A 328 -10.62 2.62 4.29
C ARG A 328 -11.31 2.31 5.61
N GLU A 329 -11.15 1.10 6.09
CA GLU A 329 -11.78 0.57 7.29
C GLU A 329 -10.82 0.59 8.50
N PHE A 330 -9.84 1.51 8.51
CA PHE A 330 -8.86 1.60 9.57
C PHE A 330 -9.51 1.69 10.97
N GLY A 331 -9.01 0.88 11.90
CA GLY A 331 -9.55 0.79 13.27
C GLY A 331 -10.83 -0.04 13.40
N ARG A 332 -11.41 -0.56 12.30
CA ARG A 332 -12.57 -1.46 12.33
C ARG A 332 -12.25 -2.82 12.94
N TRP A 333 -11.01 -3.28 12.77
CA TRP A 333 -10.48 -4.48 13.38
C TRP A 333 -9.17 -4.16 14.12
N PRO A 334 -8.72 -5.05 15.03
CA PRO A 334 -7.53 -4.79 15.83
C PRO A 334 -6.28 -4.59 14.98
N SER A 335 -5.37 -3.71 15.43
CA SER A 335 -4.15 -3.35 14.70
C SER A 335 -3.18 -4.51 14.46
N TRP A 336 -3.25 -5.56 15.29
CA TRP A 336 -2.48 -6.80 15.12
C TRP A 336 -2.99 -7.69 13.98
N CYS A 337 -4.20 -7.44 13.47
CA CYS A 337 -4.78 -8.14 12.33
C CYS A 337 -4.66 -7.26 11.08
N TRP A 338 -4.10 -7.81 10.00
CA TRP A 338 -3.98 -7.07 8.73
C TRP A 338 -5.36 -6.82 8.09
N VAL A 339 -6.01 -7.89 7.60
CA VAL A 339 -7.40 -7.90 7.14
C VAL A 339 -7.99 -9.24 7.59
N PRO A 340 -9.13 -9.25 8.29
CA PRO A 340 -9.76 -10.49 8.72
C PRO A 340 -10.10 -11.42 7.55
N SER A 341 -9.82 -12.72 7.68
CA SER A 341 -10.07 -13.67 6.57
C SER A 341 -11.54 -13.72 6.15
N HIS A 342 -12.49 -13.57 7.08
CA HIS A 342 -13.91 -13.50 6.75
C HIS A 342 -14.28 -12.25 5.91
N VAL A 343 -13.58 -11.13 6.11
CA VAL A 343 -13.71 -9.92 5.28
C VAL A 343 -13.10 -10.17 3.90
N VAL A 344 -11.93 -10.80 3.84
CA VAL A 344 -11.31 -11.22 2.57
C VAL A 344 -12.27 -12.12 1.78
N ALA A 345 -12.90 -13.11 2.41
CA ALA A 345 -13.86 -14.00 1.76
C ALA A 345 -15.05 -13.23 1.18
N HIS A 346 -15.61 -12.29 1.93
CA HIS A 346 -16.69 -11.43 1.44
C HIS A 346 -16.26 -10.61 0.20
N ILE A 347 -15.04 -10.08 0.20
CA ILE A 347 -14.48 -9.31 -0.92
C ILE A 347 -14.22 -10.20 -2.13
N LEU A 348 -13.64 -11.38 -1.95
CA LEU A 348 -13.42 -12.34 -3.04
C LEU A 348 -14.74 -12.74 -3.71
N ASN A 349 -15.79 -12.97 -2.93
CA ASN A 349 -17.11 -13.27 -3.47
C ASN A 349 -17.70 -12.08 -4.22
N ARG A 350 -17.71 -10.89 -3.61
CA ARG A 350 -18.38 -9.70 -4.15
C ARG A 350 -17.66 -9.06 -5.34
N GLN A 351 -16.34 -8.96 -5.29
CA GLN A 351 -15.53 -8.20 -6.25
C GLN A 351 -14.86 -9.09 -7.29
N PHE A 352 -14.50 -10.31 -6.90
CA PHE A 352 -13.77 -11.25 -7.76
C PHE A 352 -14.63 -12.42 -8.25
N GLY A 353 -15.90 -12.47 -7.87
CA GLY A 353 -16.85 -13.49 -8.33
C GLY A 353 -16.52 -14.91 -7.86
N ALA A 354 -15.71 -15.07 -6.81
CA ALA A 354 -15.45 -16.38 -6.22
C ALA A 354 -16.73 -16.97 -5.63
N THR A 355 -16.95 -18.28 -5.76
CA THR A 355 -18.05 -18.93 -5.04
C THR A 355 -17.84 -18.80 -3.54
N GLU A 356 -18.90 -18.91 -2.74
CA GLU A 356 -18.80 -18.78 -1.28
C GLU A 356 -17.78 -19.77 -0.68
N ASP A 357 -17.87 -21.04 -1.07
CA ASP A 357 -16.96 -22.11 -0.64
C ASP A 357 -15.50 -21.82 -1.02
N GLN A 358 -15.28 -21.42 -2.28
CA GLN A 358 -13.95 -21.03 -2.76
C GLN A 358 -13.41 -19.81 -2.01
N ALA A 359 -14.26 -18.79 -1.78
CA ALA A 359 -13.87 -17.56 -1.11
C ALA A 359 -13.44 -17.81 0.34
N VAL A 360 -14.15 -18.65 1.08
CA VAL A 360 -13.79 -19.00 2.47
C VAL A 360 -12.40 -19.64 2.54
N HIS A 361 -12.12 -20.58 1.64
CA HIS A 361 -10.83 -21.28 1.60
C HIS A 361 -9.68 -20.43 1.06
N ASP A 362 -9.91 -19.67 -0.01
CA ASP A 362 -8.89 -18.82 -0.62
C ASP A 362 -8.56 -17.63 0.30
N ALA A 363 -9.53 -17.15 1.08
CA ALA A 363 -9.36 -16.00 1.96
C ALA A 363 -8.30 -16.17 3.05
N VAL A 364 -8.24 -17.32 3.74
CA VAL A 364 -7.22 -17.53 4.79
C VAL A 364 -5.81 -17.51 4.19
N ARG A 365 -5.65 -18.07 2.99
CA ARG A 365 -4.36 -18.12 2.27
C ARG A 365 -3.95 -16.74 1.80
N ILE A 366 -4.89 -15.99 1.23
CA ILE A 366 -4.65 -14.61 0.75
C ILE A 366 -4.41 -13.67 1.93
N ALA A 367 -5.14 -13.82 3.04
CA ALA A 367 -4.92 -13.07 4.27
C ALA A 367 -3.53 -13.33 4.85
N ALA A 368 -3.06 -14.58 4.87
CA ALA A 368 -1.71 -14.92 5.32
C ALA A 368 -0.62 -14.27 4.46
N VAL A 369 -0.72 -14.39 3.14
CA VAL A 369 0.25 -13.77 2.21
C VAL A 369 0.19 -12.24 2.31
N GLY A 370 -1.00 -11.65 2.41
CA GLY A 370 -1.15 -10.21 2.50
C GLY A 370 -0.69 -9.63 3.84
N ALA A 371 -0.92 -10.33 4.96
CA ALA A 371 -0.40 -9.97 6.27
C ALA A 371 1.14 -10.04 6.30
N TRP A 372 1.72 -11.09 5.72
CA TRP A 372 3.17 -11.21 5.55
C TRP A 372 3.77 -10.10 4.67
N ARG A 373 3.10 -9.77 3.55
CA ARG A 373 3.49 -8.65 2.66
C ARG A 373 3.45 -7.31 3.38
N SER A 374 2.32 -7.01 4.04
CA SER A 374 2.12 -5.77 4.79
C SER A 374 3.08 -5.66 5.98
N GLY A 375 3.45 -6.80 6.56
CA GLY A 375 4.48 -6.89 7.59
C GLY A 375 5.90 -6.66 7.09
N GLY A 376 6.16 -6.55 5.78
CA GLY A 376 7.51 -6.34 5.23
C GLY A 376 8.25 -7.59 4.79
N ARG A 377 7.53 -8.66 4.49
CA ARG A 377 8.05 -9.89 3.88
C ARG A 377 9.14 -10.57 4.70
N HIS A 378 9.04 -10.48 6.03
CA HIS A 378 9.98 -11.11 6.93
C HIS A 378 9.82 -12.62 6.93
N VAL A 379 10.94 -13.31 6.78
CA VAL A 379 11.07 -14.76 6.88
C VAL A 379 12.10 -15.05 7.96
N VAL A 380 11.76 -15.90 8.92
CA VAL A 380 12.67 -16.31 9.99
C VAL A 380 13.10 -17.75 9.78
N LEU A 381 14.36 -18.04 10.08
CA LEU A 381 14.87 -19.38 10.28
C LEU A 381 14.76 -19.69 11.78
N PRO A 382 13.75 -20.45 12.25
CA PRO A 382 13.61 -20.78 13.66
C PRO A 382 14.79 -21.63 14.16
N ASP A 383 15.16 -21.47 15.44
CA ASP A 383 16.16 -22.34 16.07
C ASP A 383 15.61 -23.77 16.14
N HIS A 384 16.37 -24.73 15.64
CA HIS A 384 16.00 -26.15 15.62
C HIS A 384 16.28 -26.84 16.97
N ARG A 385 16.92 -26.13 17.92
CA ARG A 385 17.29 -26.67 19.23
C ARG A 385 16.19 -26.52 20.27
N THR A 386 15.16 -25.73 20.01
CA THR A 386 14.03 -25.61 20.91
C THR A 386 13.21 -26.90 20.91
N ALA A 387 12.87 -27.38 22.10
CA ALA A 387 11.97 -28.51 22.22
C ALA A 387 10.57 -28.05 21.82
N PRO A 388 9.86 -28.78 20.96
CA PRO A 388 8.52 -28.37 20.57
C PRO A 388 7.57 -28.39 21.76
N HIS A 389 6.56 -27.52 21.71
CA HIS A 389 5.43 -27.63 22.63
C HIS A 389 4.69 -28.95 22.38
N THR A 390 4.04 -29.41 23.43
CA THR A 390 3.17 -30.58 23.49
C THR A 390 1.72 -30.13 23.68
N ALA A 391 0.77 -31.05 23.50
CA ALA A 391 -0.66 -30.81 23.63
C ALA A 391 -1.06 -30.15 24.97
N ASP A 392 -0.28 -30.40 26.04
CA ASP A 392 -0.52 -29.89 27.39
C ASP A 392 0.17 -28.55 27.67
N ASP A 393 1.00 -28.06 26.76
CA ASP A 393 1.64 -26.76 26.91
C ASP A 393 0.65 -25.61 26.74
N PRO A 394 0.89 -24.45 27.39
CA PRO A 394 0.00 -23.30 27.32
C PRO A 394 -0.18 -22.76 25.90
N MET A 395 -1.40 -22.37 25.56
CA MET A 395 -1.68 -21.62 24.33
C MET A 395 -1.06 -20.21 24.43
N PRO A 396 -0.32 -19.72 23.41
CA PRO A 396 0.30 -18.39 23.43
C PRO A 396 -0.74 -17.29 23.14
N VAL A 397 -1.56 -16.97 24.15
CA VAL A 397 -2.68 -16.03 24.05
C VAL A 397 -2.25 -14.56 23.91
N ASP A 398 -0.99 -14.28 24.17
CA ASP A 398 -0.38 -12.95 24.15
C ASP A 398 0.23 -12.56 22.79
N LEU A 399 0.26 -13.47 21.82
CA LEU A 399 0.71 -13.19 20.44
C LEU A 399 0.15 -11.89 19.84
N PRO A 400 -1.11 -11.48 20.06
CA PRO A 400 -1.63 -10.21 19.54
C PRO A 400 -0.91 -8.97 20.06
N GLY A 401 -0.23 -9.07 21.21
CA GLY A 401 0.57 -7.99 21.80
C GLY A 401 2.08 -8.18 21.64
N THR A 402 2.55 -9.35 21.22
CA THR A 402 3.98 -9.70 21.20
C THR A 402 4.52 -10.01 19.79
N LEU A 403 3.66 -10.42 18.85
CA LEU A 403 4.10 -10.66 17.47
C LEU A 403 4.49 -9.33 16.81
N PRO A 404 5.70 -9.19 16.24
CA PRO A 404 6.21 -7.90 15.81
C PRO A 404 5.53 -7.36 14.55
N VAL A 405 4.95 -8.24 13.74
CA VAL A 405 4.30 -7.92 12.46
C VAL A 405 3.03 -8.76 12.30
N PRO A 406 2.01 -8.30 11.54
CA PRO A 406 0.72 -9.01 11.43
C PRO A 406 0.83 -10.39 10.78
N GLY A 407 1.88 -10.66 10.01
CA GLY A 407 2.20 -11.98 9.48
C GLY A 407 3.70 -12.17 9.27
N ILE A 408 4.18 -13.40 9.43
CA ILE A 408 5.58 -13.78 9.30
C ILE A 408 5.75 -15.12 8.60
N GLY A 409 6.78 -15.24 7.78
CA GLY A 409 7.22 -16.50 7.19
C GLY A 409 8.19 -17.23 8.10
N MET A 410 8.10 -18.55 8.20
CA MET A 410 9.06 -19.42 8.87
C MET A 410 9.60 -20.43 7.86
N LEU A 411 10.93 -20.50 7.73
CA LEU A 411 11.60 -21.39 6.80
C LEU A 411 12.14 -22.63 7.53
N PHE A 412 11.80 -23.81 7.06
CA PHE A 412 12.21 -25.08 7.65
C PHE A 412 13.12 -25.83 6.67
N PRO A 413 14.46 -25.72 6.81
CA PRO A 413 15.39 -26.41 5.91
C PRO A 413 15.28 -27.93 6.10
N GLN A 414 15.32 -28.67 4.98
CA GLN A 414 15.36 -30.13 5.00
C GLN A 414 16.66 -30.67 4.39
N PRO A 415 17.33 -31.64 5.01
CA PRO A 415 18.53 -32.25 4.43
C PRO A 415 18.22 -32.91 3.08
N GLY A 416 18.85 -32.41 2.02
CA GLY A 416 18.72 -33.00 0.66
C GLY A 416 17.40 -32.71 -0.05
N ALA A 417 16.58 -31.80 0.48
CA ALA A 417 15.34 -31.33 -0.14
C ALA A 417 15.24 -29.80 -0.02
N GLU A 418 14.32 -29.20 -0.77
CA GLU A 418 14.02 -27.77 -0.63
C GLU A 418 13.42 -27.47 0.75
N ALA A 419 13.67 -26.26 1.26
CA ALA A 419 13.10 -25.81 2.53
C ALA A 419 11.58 -25.58 2.42
N HIS A 420 10.85 -25.85 3.50
CA HIS A 420 9.40 -25.64 3.59
C HIS A 420 9.15 -24.24 4.15
N LEU A 421 8.14 -23.54 3.64
CA LEU A 421 7.72 -22.22 4.07
C LEU A 421 6.34 -22.31 4.74
N LEU A 422 6.28 -21.81 5.96
CA LEU A 422 5.05 -21.63 6.70
C LEU A 422 4.78 -20.14 6.88
N LEU A 423 3.59 -19.68 6.51
CA LEU A 423 3.11 -18.32 6.77
C LEU A 423 2.17 -18.33 7.98
N ALA A 424 2.57 -17.67 9.06
CA ALA A 424 1.73 -17.48 10.23
C ALA A 424 1.20 -16.05 10.25
N HIS A 425 -0.09 -15.87 10.54
CA HIS A 425 -0.68 -14.54 10.73
C HIS A 425 -1.76 -14.57 11.81
N LEU A 426 -2.03 -13.39 12.36
CA LEU A 426 -3.10 -13.18 13.32
C LEU A 426 -4.37 -12.74 12.60
N ASP A 427 -5.47 -13.41 12.91
CA ASP A 427 -6.75 -13.20 12.26
C ASP A 427 -7.83 -12.87 13.29
N ALA A 428 -8.54 -11.78 13.07
CA ALA A 428 -9.65 -11.37 13.93
C ALA A 428 -10.93 -12.01 13.41
N ASP A 429 -11.40 -13.04 14.09
CA ASP A 429 -12.73 -13.58 13.81
C ASP A 429 -13.76 -12.70 14.54
N GLY A 430 -14.74 -12.13 13.83
CA GLY A 430 -15.70 -11.18 14.40
C GLY A 430 -16.53 -11.74 15.57
N ALA A 431 -16.40 -13.03 15.86
CA ALA A 431 -17.01 -13.74 16.98
C ALA A 431 -16.12 -13.89 18.23
N SER A 432 -14.79 -13.75 18.14
CA SER A 432 -13.86 -13.97 19.26
C SER A 432 -13.02 -12.71 19.57
N PRO A 433 -13.07 -12.19 20.82
CA PRO A 433 -12.27 -11.04 21.20
C PRO A 433 -10.77 -11.32 21.29
N THR A 434 -10.35 -12.60 21.36
CA THR A 434 -8.94 -12.98 21.52
C THR A 434 -8.22 -13.26 20.20
N GLY A 435 -8.95 -13.34 19.08
CA GLY A 435 -8.38 -13.66 17.77
C GLY A 435 -8.00 -15.14 17.60
N LYS A 436 -7.49 -15.46 16.42
CA LYS A 436 -6.93 -16.78 16.08
C LYS A 436 -5.58 -16.61 15.42
N ILE A 437 -4.73 -17.60 15.59
CA ILE A 437 -3.59 -17.78 14.71
C ILE A 437 -4.02 -18.62 13.52
N ALA A 438 -3.66 -18.19 12.32
CA ALA A 438 -3.83 -18.96 11.11
C ALA A 438 -2.46 -19.25 10.46
N ILE A 439 -2.23 -20.53 10.22
CA ILE A 439 -1.00 -21.10 9.68
C ILE A 439 -1.32 -21.58 8.27
N VAL A 440 -0.50 -21.20 7.32
CA VAL A 440 -0.56 -21.65 5.93
C VAL A 440 0.77 -22.30 5.59
N ASP A 441 0.74 -23.57 5.25
CA ASP A 441 1.92 -24.41 5.05
C ASP A 441 2.01 -24.84 3.58
N ASP A 442 3.20 -24.69 3.01
CA ASP A 442 3.54 -25.15 1.67
C ASP A 442 4.17 -26.55 1.63
N SER A 443 4.11 -27.28 2.75
CA SER A 443 4.63 -28.64 2.84
C SER A 443 4.07 -29.55 1.74
N GLY A 444 4.93 -29.97 0.82
CA GLY A 444 4.59 -30.78 -0.35
C GLY A 444 5.55 -30.56 -1.52
N ASP A 445 5.29 -31.22 -2.65
CA ASP A 445 5.93 -30.84 -3.92
C ASP A 445 5.67 -29.35 -4.20
N LEU A 446 6.55 -28.67 -4.95
CA LEU A 446 6.30 -27.31 -5.39
C LEU A 446 5.03 -27.24 -6.26
N LEU A 447 3.88 -27.03 -5.63
CA LEU A 447 2.61 -27.03 -6.33
C LEU A 447 2.44 -25.70 -7.09
N PRO A 448 1.95 -25.73 -8.34
CA PRO A 448 1.81 -24.52 -9.16
C PRO A 448 0.71 -23.57 -8.69
N ASP A 449 -0.13 -23.99 -7.73
CA ASP A 449 -1.35 -23.30 -7.30
C ASP A 449 -1.33 -23.05 -5.78
N PHE A 450 -1.51 -21.79 -5.38
CA PHE A 450 -1.62 -21.41 -3.97
C PHE A 450 -2.80 -22.10 -3.26
N ARG A 451 -3.82 -22.57 -4.00
CA ARG A 451 -4.95 -23.30 -3.41
C ARG A 451 -4.58 -24.64 -2.82
N ALA A 452 -3.45 -25.20 -3.25
CA ALA A 452 -2.96 -26.46 -2.73
C ALA A 452 -2.23 -26.30 -1.38
N LEU A 453 -2.01 -25.07 -0.91
CA LEU A 453 -1.49 -24.81 0.43
C LEU A 453 -2.44 -25.37 1.48
N THR A 454 -1.87 -26.08 2.46
CA THR A 454 -2.62 -26.50 3.64
C THR A 454 -2.79 -25.29 4.54
N HIS A 455 -3.95 -25.14 5.16
CA HIS A 455 -4.15 -24.10 6.16
C HIS A 455 -4.82 -24.66 7.40
N MET A 456 -4.47 -24.09 8.54
CA MET A 456 -5.03 -24.41 9.84
C MET A 456 -5.28 -23.11 10.60
N SER A 457 -6.32 -23.07 11.40
CA SER A 457 -6.60 -21.96 12.31
C SER A 457 -6.75 -22.50 13.73
N LEU A 458 -6.30 -21.74 14.71
CA LEU A 458 -6.35 -22.09 16.12
C LEU A 458 -6.71 -20.84 16.93
N PHE A 459 -7.80 -20.89 17.70
CA PHE A 459 -8.15 -19.77 18.58
C PHE A 459 -7.10 -19.55 19.65
N LEU A 460 -6.78 -18.28 19.91
CA LEU A 460 -5.93 -17.86 21.02
C LEU A 460 -6.74 -17.87 22.32
N ALA A 461 -7.24 -19.05 22.70
CA ALA A 461 -8.07 -19.23 23.89
C ALA A 461 -7.20 -19.59 25.11
N PRO A 462 -7.50 -19.08 26.33
CA PRO A 462 -6.79 -19.48 27.54
C PRO A 462 -6.87 -21.00 27.77
N GLY A 463 -5.76 -21.59 28.21
CA GLY A 463 -5.66 -23.02 28.47
C GLY A 463 -4.43 -23.63 27.79
N THR A 464 -4.55 -24.89 27.39
CA THR A 464 -3.49 -25.63 26.69
C THR A 464 -3.79 -25.70 25.18
N LEU A 465 -2.81 -26.11 24.38
CA LEU A 465 -2.98 -26.29 22.92
C LEU A 465 -4.15 -27.20 22.58
N VAL A 466 -4.33 -28.32 23.30
CA VAL A 466 -5.47 -29.23 23.06
C VAL A 466 -6.83 -28.59 23.39
N HIS A 467 -6.90 -27.72 24.41
CA HIS A 467 -8.13 -26.99 24.73
C HIS A 467 -8.47 -25.98 23.63
N ALA A 468 -7.48 -25.25 23.13
CA ALA A 468 -7.65 -24.31 22.02
C ALA A 468 -8.10 -25.02 20.74
N LEU A 469 -7.54 -26.20 20.44
CA LEU A 469 -7.90 -26.99 19.27
C LEU A 469 -9.35 -27.47 19.35
N LYS A 470 -9.77 -28.01 20.50
CA LYS A 470 -11.16 -28.42 20.74
C LYS A 470 -12.13 -27.25 20.60
N ALA A 471 -11.80 -26.09 21.18
CA ALA A 471 -12.63 -24.89 21.06
C ALA A 471 -12.76 -24.44 19.59
N THR A 472 -11.68 -24.57 18.82
CA THR A 472 -11.66 -24.22 17.40
C THR A 472 -12.50 -25.19 16.57
N MET A 473 -12.33 -26.49 16.75
CA MET A 473 -13.14 -27.50 16.04
C MET A 473 -14.63 -27.37 16.39
N ALA A 474 -14.96 -27.22 17.67
CA ALA A 474 -16.36 -27.05 18.10
C ALA A 474 -17.04 -25.83 17.47
N TYR A 475 -16.30 -24.75 17.23
CA TYR A 475 -16.82 -23.57 16.52
C TYR A 475 -17.12 -23.87 15.06
N TYR A 476 -16.20 -24.52 14.35
CA TYR A 476 -16.41 -24.90 12.95
C TYR A 476 -17.52 -25.93 12.79
N ASP A 477 -17.61 -26.91 13.69
CA ASP A 477 -18.71 -27.90 13.71
C ASP A 477 -20.06 -27.23 13.95
N ASP A 478 -20.12 -26.20 14.81
CA ASP A 478 -21.34 -25.43 15.03
C ASP A 478 -21.71 -24.57 13.81
N ALA A 479 -20.73 -23.98 13.14
CA ALA A 479 -20.93 -23.24 11.90
C ALA A 479 -21.46 -24.16 10.78
N ASP A 480 -20.87 -25.34 10.61
CA ASP A 480 -21.31 -26.34 9.62
C ASP A 480 -22.72 -26.85 9.93
N ARG A 481 -23.04 -27.13 11.21
CA ARG A 481 -24.40 -27.49 11.64
C ARG A 481 -25.42 -26.41 11.32
N ARG A 482 -25.09 -25.13 11.56
CA ARG A 482 -25.97 -23.99 11.20
C ARG A 482 -26.13 -23.83 9.69
N ALA A 483 -25.11 -24.19 8.91
CA ALA A 483 -25.15 -24.21 7.45
C ALA A 483 -25.91 -25.44 6.88
N GLY A 484 -26.40 -26.34 7.74
CA GLY A 484 -27.12 -27.55 7.33
C GLY A 484 -26.23 -28.66 6.78
N LYS A 485 -24.92 -28.60 7.04
CA LYS A 485 -23.97 -29.67 6.71
C LYS A 485 -23.98 -30.73 7.82
N GLU A 486 -23.73 -31.98 7.42
CA GLU A 486 -23.59 -33.09 8.37
C GLU A 486 -22.30 -32.88 9.18
N ALA A 487 -22.39 -32.95 10.51
CA ALA A 487 -21.23 -32.80 11.37
C ALA A 487 -20.24 -33.94 11.11
N LEU A 488 -18.95 -33.63 11.08
CA LEU A 488 -17.92 -34.65 11.05
C LEU A 488 -17.99 -35.51 12.32
N PRO A 489 -17.56 -36.78 12.28
CA PRO A 489 -17.45 -37.60 13.49
C PRO A 489 -16.58 -36.90 14.53
N ASP A 490 -17.00 -36.88 15.79
CA ASP A 490 -16.20 -36.32 16.88
C ASP A 490 -14.83 -37.01 16.92
N ALA A 491 -13.76 -36.21 16.86
CA ALA A 491 -12.42 -36.72 17.03
C ALA A 491 -12.24 -37.26 18.45
N THR A 492 -11.49 -38.35 18.58
CA THR A 492 -11.11 -38.92 19.87
C THR A 492 -10.14 -38.00 20.62
N GLU A 493 -10.06 -38.15 21.94
CA GLU A 493 -9.10 -37.39 22.77
C GLU A 493 -7.65 -37.54 22.28
N GLU A 494 -7.29 -38.74 21.85
CA GLU A 494 -5.97 -39.05 21.33
C GLU A 494 -5.69 -38.34 20.00
N GLU A 495 -6.67 -38.28 19.09
CA GLU A 495 -6.54 -37.53 17.83
C GLU A 495 -6.38 -36.03 18.09
N TYR A 496 -7.14 -35.46 19.03
CA TYR A 496 -6.96 -34.07 19.46
C TYR A 496 -5.56 -33.81 20.00
N ARG A 497 -5.01 -34.72 20.83
CA ARG A 497 -3.65 -34.57 21.37
C ARG A 497 -2.59 -34.67 20.27
N GLN A 498 -2.71 -35.63 19.35
CA GLN A 498 -1.79 -35.78 18.22
C GLN A 498 -1.78 -34.54 17.33
N HIS A 499 -2.94 -33.96 17.02
CA HIS A 499 -3.03 -32.72 16.27
C HIS A 499 -2.46 -31.52 17.05
N ALA A 500 -2.69 -31.45 18.36
CA ALA A 500 -2.14 -30.40 19.20
C ALA A 500 -0.60 -30.51 19.33
N ASP A 501 -0.04 -31.72 19.39
CA ASP A 501 1.41 -31.96 19.37
C ASP A 501 2.04 -31.51 18.04
N LEU A 502 1.37 -31.78 16.91
CA LEU A 502 1.83 -31.29 15.60
C LEU A 502 1.86 -29.76 15.56
N LEU A 503 0.81 -29.11 16.08
CA LEU A 503 0.73 -27.65 16.19
C LEU A 503 1.72 -27.06 17.21
N GLY A 504 2.12 -27.85 18.20
CA GLY A 504 3.12 -27.49 19.19
C GLY A 504 4.48 -27.14 18.58
N ASN A 505 4.88 -27.84 17.51
CA ASN A 505 6.09 -27.51 16.75
C ASN A 505 6.07 -26.08 16.17
N PHE A 506 4.91 -25.60 15.75
CA PHE A 506 4.77 -24.30 15.08
C PHE A 506 4.53 -23.17 16.07
N THR A 507 3.68 -23.41 17.07
CA THR A 507 3.34 -22.42 18.09
C THR A 507 4.53 -22.11 19.00
N GLU A 508 5.36 -23.10 19.33
CA GLU A 508 6.61 -22.89 20.06
C GLU A 508 7.54 -21.94 19.31
N ARG A 509 7.84 -22.26 18.05
CA ARG A 509 8.73 -21.44 17.20
C ARG A 509 8.22 -20.03 17.03
N LEU A 510 6.92 -19.86 16.83
CA LEU A 510 6.34 -18.53 16.73
C LEU A 510 6.39 -17.76 18.06
N THR A 511 6.20 -18.43 19.18
CA THR A 511 6.35 -17.83 20.51
C THR A 511 7.79 -17.39 20.76
N ALA A 512 8.76 -18.22 20.36
CA ALA A 512 10.18 -17.87 20.43
C ALA A 512 10.52 -16.65 19.57
N VAL A 513 9.92 -16.55 18.38
CA VAL A 513 10.04 -15.39 17.49
C VAL A 513 9.40 -14.14 18.10
N ALA A 514 8.22 -14.26 18.70
CA ALA A 514 7.50 -13.16 19.33
C ALA A 514 8.05 -12.76 20.71
N SER A 515 9.06 -13.47 21.23
CA SER A 515 9.64 -13.17 22.52
C SER A 515 10.31 -11.79 22.53
N PRO A 516 10.11 -10.96 23.58
CA PRO A 516 10.84 -9.71 23.75
C PRO A 516 12.37 -9.87 23.79
N ASP A 517 12.84 -11.05 24.19
CA ASP A 517 14.26 -11.40 24.28
C ASP A 517 14.80 -12.04 22.99
N ALA A 518 13.98 -12.12 21.94
CA ALA A 518 14.39 -12.73 20.69
C ALA A 518 15.48 -11.91 19.99
N VAL A 519 16.58 -12.56 19.66
CA VAL A 519 17.70 -11.95 18.94
C VAL A 519 17.79 -12.58 17.57
N PHE A 520 17.58 -11.77 16.53
CA PHE A 520 17.72 -12.20 15.14
C PHE A 520 18.73 -11.33 14.40
N LEU A 521 19.45 -11.97 13.47
CA LEU A 521 20.40 -11.35 12.56
C LEU A 521 19.82 -11.40 11.15
N ASP A 522 19.79 -10.24 10.49
CA ASP A 522 19.43 -10.15 9.07
C ASP A 522 20.56 -10.74 8.22
N VAL A 523 20.22 -11.74 7.42
CA VAL A 523 21.16 -12.47 6.56
C VAL A 523 21.77 -11.56 5.49
N SER A 524 21.07 -10.51 5.07
CA SER A 524 21.60 -9.53 4.11
C SER A 524 22.76 -8.72 4.68
N GLN A 525 22.81 -8.50 6.00
CA GLN A 525 23.93 -7.81 6.65
C GLN A 525 25.23 -8.63 6.53
N ALA A 526 25.12 -9.97 6.55
CA ALA A 526 26.26 -10.85 6.37
C ALA A 526 26.84 -10.83 4.93
N ALA A 527 26.05 -10.34 3.95
CA ALA A 527 26.44 -10.21 2.54
C ALA A 527 27.06 -8.84 2.17
N ALA A 528 27.01 -7.85 3.09
CA ALA A 528 27.59 -6.49 3.00
C ALA A 528 27.06 -5.54 1.90
N ASN A 529 26.23 -4.56 2.33
CA ASN A 529 26.08 -3.15 1.88
C ASN A 529 24.66 -2.58 2.18
N GLY A 530 23.75 -3.35 2.78
CA GLY A 530 22.45 -2.86 3.25
C GLY A 530 22.55 -2.13 4.58
N ALA A 531 21.67 -1.15 4.82
CA ALA A 531 21.45 -0.60 6.14
C ALA A 531 20.92 -1.72 7.07
N PRO A 532 21.45 -1.87 8.30
CA PRO A 532 21.03 -2.95 9.17
C PRO A 532 19.56 -2.79 9.58
N VAL A 533 18.72 -3.78 9.24
CA VAL A 533 17.38 -3.89 9.83
C VAL A 533 17.50 -4.49 11.24
N VAL A 534 16.80 -3.91 12.20
CA VAL A 534 16.85 -4.30 13.62
C VAL A 534 15.62 -5.16 13.95
N TRP A 535 15.81 -6.20 14.78
CA TRP A 535 14.73 -6.97 15.38
C TRP A 535 14.22 -6.28 16.66
N PRO A 536 12.90 -6.17 16.91
CA PRO A 536 11.79 -6.62 16.07
C PRO A 536 11.67 -5.81 14.78
N PRO A 537 11.31 -6.45 13.66
CA PRO A 537 11.19 -5.77 12.38
C PRO A 537 10.08 -4.72 12.43
N GLN A 538 10.33 -3.59 11.77
CA GLN A 538 9.26 -2.65 11.44
C GLN A 538 8.61 -3.10 10.12
N PRO A 539 7.30 -2.89 9.94
CA PRO A 539 6.67 -3.01 8.63
C PRO A 539 7.47 -2.23 7.58
N SER A 540 7.83 -2.88 6.48
CA SER A 540 8.72 -2.30 5.47
C SER A 540 8.24 -2.59 4.05
N GLY A 541 8.53 -1.68 3.11
CA GLY A 541 8.10 -1.79 1.71
C GLY A 541 8.98 -2.66 0.82
N HIS A 542 9.88 -3.46 1.39
CA HIS A 542 10.87 -4.17 0.58
C HIS A 542 10.16 -5.10 -0.44
N PRO A 543 10.47 -5.00 -1.75
CA PRO A 543 9.97 -5.93 -2.76
C PRO A 543 10.57 -7.33 -2.60
N GLU A 544 11.65 -7.41 -1.82
CA GLU A 544 12.40 -8.61 -1.50
C GLU A 544 12.01 -9.12 -0.12
N ILE A 545 12.28 -10.41 0.12
CA ILE A 545 12.14 -10.95 1.46
C ILE A 545 13.27 -10.43 2.36
N VAL A 546 13.04 -10.39 3.66
CA VAL A 546 14.11 -10.22 4.65
C VAL A 546 14.24 -11.53 5.41
N LEU A 547 15.38 -12.21 5.27
CA LEU A 547 15.64 -13.46 5.96
C LEU A 547 16.39 -13.19 7.28
N TRP A 548 15.85 -13.71 8.36
CA TRP A 548 16.37 -13.58 9.72
C TRP A 548 16.88 -14.93 10.23
N MET A 549 18.03 -14.94 10.91
CA MET A 549 18.55 -16.12 11.60
C MET A 549 18.67 -15.86 13.10
N PRO A 550 18.63 -16.90 13.95
CA PRO A 550 18.86 -16.74 15.38
C PRO A 550 20.26 -16.17 15.62
N GLY A 551 20.34 -15.08 16.37
CA GLY A 551 21.58 -14.45 16.81
C GLY A 551 22.00 -14.92 18.20
N THR A 552 23.24 -14.63 18.57
CA THR A 552 23.68 -14.73 19.96
C THR A 552 23.42 -13.40 20.66
N PRO A 553 22.88 -13.37 21.89
CA PRO A 553 22.78 -12.14 22.67
C PRO A 553 24.19 -11.57 22.88
N VAL A 554 24.37 -10.27 22.61
CA VAL A 554 25.65 -9.56 22.78
C VAL A 554 25.80 -9.08 24.21
#